data_AF-A0A7M5X9D3-F1
#
_entry.id   AF-A0A7M5X9D3-F1
#
_cell.length_a   1.000
_cell.length_b   1.000
_cell.length_c   1.000
_cell.angle_alpha   90.00
_cell.angle_beta   90.00
_cell.angle_gamma   90.00
#
_symmetry.space_group_name_H-M   'P 1'
#
loop_
_entity.id
_entity.type
_entity.pdbx_description
1 polymer ?
#
loop_
_entity_poly.entity_id
_entity_poly.type
_entity_poly.pdbx_seq_one_letter_code
_entity_poly.pdbx_strand_id
1 'polypeptide(L)'
;KVMFIDEAYQLCPKKSMQNHSVEALETIMRCMHPSISADIVNPVFIFAGYPADMTKFLTSINRGMGRRIKERFEFLDYTPDELANITLHKMLRQRLSIPYGIEKTLTEGFSVIPSSIRAEHNGSLCQDMYREVVVCQESRLKFNASIDELKSYTKEDFEKGVYAMLNKEISKDRGSFSTHVNRRVL
;
A
#
# COMPACT_ATOMS: atom_id res chain seq x y z
N LYS A 1 -15.91 18.83 -5.13
CA LYS A 1 -14.47 18.60 -5.43
C LYS A 1 -13.86 17.86 -4.24
N VAL A 2 -12.93 16.91 -4.46
CA VAL A 2 -12.27 16.14 -3.40
C VAL A 2 -10.79 16.50 -3.38
N MET A 3 -10.21 16.71 -2.20
CA MET A 3 -8.77 16.90 -1.98
C MET A 3 -8.27 15.75 -1.11
N PHE A 4 -7.46 14.88 -1.72
CA PHE A 4 -6.81 13.77 -1.04
C PHE A 4 -5.40 14.18 -0.62
N ILE A 5 -5.08 14.02 0.66
CA ILE A 5 -3.79 14.36 1.24
C ILE A 5 -3.23 13.08 1.83
N ASP A 6 -2.31 12.46 1.08
CA ASP A 6 -1.59 11.29 1.52
C ASP A 6 -0.49 11.66 2.53
N GLU A 7 -0.22 10.76 3.46
CA GLU A 7 0.71 10.96 4.58
C GLU A 7 0.53 12.31 5.28
N ALA A 8 -0.73 12.66 5.60
CA ALA A 8 -1.11 13.97 6.10
C ALA A 8 -0.37 14.40 7.37
N TYR A 9 0.08 13.44 8.17
CA TYR A 9 0.91 13.70 9.35
C TYR A 9 2.23 14.40 9.03
N GLN A 10 2.72 14.34 7.79
CA GLN A 10 3.91 15.09 7.36
C GLN A 10 3.71 16.61 7.38
N LEU A 11 2.46 17.08 7.39
CA LEU A 11 2.11 18.49 7.60
C LEU A 11 2.26 18.93 9.06
N CYS A 12 2.51 18.02 10.00
CA CYS A 12 2.83 18.38 11.37
C CYS A 12 4.18 19.12 11.42
N PRO A 13 4.27 20.29 12.06
CA PRO A 13 5.53 21.02 12.17
C PRO A 13 6.60 20.19 12.89
N LYS A 14 7.70 19.90 12.19
CA LYS A 14 8.95 19.42 12.80
C LYS A 14 9.72 20.62 13.36
N LYS A 15 10.52 20.42 14.42
CA LYS A 15 11.21 21.48 15.21
C LYS A 15 11.98 22.56 14.41
N SER A 16 12.28 22.35 13.12
CA SER A 16 13.01 23.29 12.26
C SER A 16 12.21 23.86 11.07
N MET A 17 10.96 23.44 10.83
CA MET A 17 10.14 23.77 9.64
C MET A 17 8.76 24.34 10.03
N GLN A 18 8.71 25.08 11.14
CA GLN A 18 7.44 25.46 11.78
C GLN A 18 6.56 26.39 10.94
N ASN A 19 7.11 27.31 10.15
CA ASN A 19 6.28 28.40 9.60
C ASN A 19 5.38 27.97 8.43
N HIS A 20 5.92 27.32 7.39
CA HIS A 20 5.11 26.97 6.21
C HIS A 20 4.13 25.81 6.45
N SER A 21 4.53 24.82 7.25
CA SER A 21 3.67 23.66 7.55
C SER A 21 2.42 24.08 8.32
N VAL A 22 2.59 25.02 9.25
CA VAL A 22 1.48 25.60 10.03
C VAL A 22 0.57 26.45 9.14
N GLU A 23 1.12 27.31 8.29
CA GLU A 23 0.31 28.15 7.38
C GLU A 23 -0.51 27.31 6.38
N ALA A 24 0.08 26.25 5.82
CA ALA A 24 -0.62 25.34 4.92
C ALA A 24 -1.80 24.66 5.62
N LEU A 25 -1.58 24.18 6.84
CA LEU A 25 -2.60 23.55 7.67
C LEU A 25 -3.73 24.54 8.05
N GLU A 26 -3.40 25.76 8.43
CA GLU A 26 -4.38 26.80 8.72
C GLU A 26 -5.23 27.14 7.51
N THR A 27 -4.61 27.18 6.33
CA THR A 27 -5.29 27.41 5.06
C THR A 27 -6.25 26.26 4.74
N ILE A 28 -5.82 25.00 4.91
CA ILE A 28 -6.67 23.82 4.77
C ILE A 28 -7.86 23.90 5.73
N MET A 29 -7.61 24.24 7.00
CA MET A 29 -8.68 24.39 8.00
C MET A 29 -9.66 25.50 7.64
N ARG A 30 -9.19 26.62 7.07
CA ARG A 30 -10.04 27.71 6.58
C ARG A 30 -10.94 27.24 5.44
N CYS A 31 -10.43 26.44 4.51
CA CYS A 31 -11.21 25.87 3.41
C CYS A 31 -12.25 24.83 3.86
N MET A 32 -12.10 24.23 5.04
CA MET A 32 -13.11 23.34 5.63
C MET A 32 -14.30 24.09 6.23
N HIS A 33 -14.15 25.38 6.55
CA HIS A 33 -15.24 26.16 7.10
C HIS A 33 -16.30 26.43 6.03
N PRO A 34 -17.60 26.25 6.34
CA PRO A 34 -18.68 26.66 5.45
C PRO A 34 -18.45 28.10 4.97
N SER A 35 -18.38 28.29 3.65
CA SER A 35 -18.30 29.62 3.07
C SER A 35 -19.58 30.38 3.38
N ILE A 36 -19.47 31.68 3.68
CA ILE A 36 -20.64 32.53 3.99
C ILE A 36 -21.47 32.82 2.73
N SER A 37 -20.86 32.71 1.54
CA SER A 37 -21.52 32.90 0.25
C SER A 37 -21.97 31.57 -0.38
N ALA A 38 -23.18 31.57 -0.94
CA ALA A 38 -23.83 30.40 -1.52
C ALA A 38 -23.12 29.83 -2.78
N ASP A 39 -22.23 30.60 -3.40
CA ASP A 39 -21.58 30.24 -4.67
C ASP A 39 -20.27 29.46 -4.50
N ILE A 40 -19.77 29.31 -3.27
CA ILE A 40 -18.50 28.61 -2.99
C ILE A 40 -18.77 27.22 -2.42
N VAL A 41 -18.57 26.20 -3.27
CA VAL A 41 -18.60 24.80 -2.84
C VAL A 41 -17.25 24.44 -2.19
N ASN A 42 -17.26 24.18 -0.89
CA ASN A 42 -16.07 23.73 -0.18
C ASN A 42 -15.64 22.32 -0.65
N PRO A 43 -14.33 22.04 -0.75
CA PRO A 43 -13.85 20.71 -1.08
C PRO A 43 -14.06 19.73 0.09
N VAL A 44 -14.29 18.47 -0.25
CA VAL A 44 -14.22 17.35 0.70
C VAL A 44 -12.75 17.00 0.87
N PHE A 45 -12.26 17.01 2.11
CA PHE A 45 -10.88 16.62 2.43
C PHE A 45 -10.84 15.17 2.89
N ILE A 46 -9.93 14.39 2.33
CA ILE A 46 -9.60 13.03 2.77
C ILE A 46 -8.13 13.04 3.20
N PHE A 47 -7.88 12.78 4.48
CA PHE A 47 -6.54 12.63 5.02
C PHE A 47 -6.22 11.15 5.17
N ALA A 48 -5.10 10.72 4.60
CA ALA A 48 -4.61 9.36 4.69
C ALA A 48 -3.23 9.31 5.35
N GLY A 49 -2.89 8.14 5.87
CA GLY A 49 -1.60 7.83 6.49
C GLY A 49 -1.71 6.70 7.52
N TYR A 50 -0.58 6.29 8.07
CA TYR A 50 -0.53 5.20 9.04
C TYR A 50 -1.33 5.50 10.33
N PRO A 51 -2.05 4.53 10.92
CA PRO A 51 -2.96 4.76 12.04
C PRO A 51 -2.32 5.46 13.25
N ALA A 52 -1.11 5.05 13.61
CA ALA A 52 -0.37 5.63 14.74
C ALA A 52 0.02 7.10 14.49
N ASP A 53 0.46 7.43 13.27
CA ASP A 53 0.87 8.78 12.93
C ASP A 53 -0.32 9.70 12.66
N MET A 54 -1.41 9.16 12.12
CA MET A 54 -2.68 9.87 12.02
C MET A 54 -3.27 10.18 13.40
N THR A 55 -3.11 9.29 14.38
CA THR A 55 -3.50 9.58 15.77
C THR A 55 -2.69 10.74 16.36
N LYS A 56 -1.38 10.79 16.08
CA LYS A 56 -0.53 11.93 16.46
C LYS A 56 -0.94 13.20 15.72
N PHE A 57 -1.20 13.13 14.42
CA PHE A 57 -1.68 14.25 13.61
C PHE A 57 -2.97 14.83 14.17
N LEU A 58 -3.95 14.01 14.51
CA LEU A 58 -5.23 14.49 15.07
C LEU A 58 -5.09 15.14 16.45
N THR A 59 -4.07 14.75 17.22
CA THR A 59 -3.85 15.24 18.60
C THR A 59 -2.90 16.44 18.66
N SER A 60 -1.91 16.53 17.77
CA SER A 60 -0.84 17.54 17.80
C SER A 60 -1.21 18.88 17.15
N ILE A 61 -2.13 18.88 16.21
CA ILE A 61 -2.24 19.94 15.19
C ILE A 61 -3.21 21.08 15.52
N ASN A 62 -3.68 21.17 16.78
CA ASN A 62 -4.69 22.10 17.31
C ASN A 62 -6.05 21.40 17.50
N ARG A 63 -6.68 21.61 18.67
CA ARG A 63 -7.99 21.04 19.07
C ARG A 63 -9.09 21.27 18.01
N GLY A 64 -8.91 22.24 17.12
CA GLY A 64 -9.82 22.54 16.03
C GLY A 64 -9.91 21.46 14.95
N MET A 65 -8.82 20.79 14.57
CA MET A 65 -8.85 19.89 13.40
C MET A 65 -9.64 18.61 13.69
N GLY A 66 -9.43 18.01 14.87
CA GLY A 66 -10.16 16.81 15.28
C GLY A 66 -11.69 16.98 15.33
N ARG A 67 -12.20 18.20 15.55
CA ARG A 67 -13.65 18.51 15.52
C ARG A 67 -14.22 18.64 14.11
N ARG A 68 -13.39 18.97 13.12
CA ARG A 68 -13.81 19.18 11.71
C ARG A 68 -13.79 17.87 10.91
N ILE A 69 -13.07 16.85 11.40
CA ILE A 69 -13.06 15.50 10.83
C ILE A 69 -14.25 14.74 11.41
N LYS A 70 -15.30 14.60 10.60
CA LYS A 70 -16.56 13.96 10.98
C LYS A 70 -16.47 12.44 10.94
N GLU A 71 -15.86 11.92 9.87
CA GLU A 71 -15.76 10.50 9.58
C GLU A 71 -14.32 10.02 9.74
N ARG A 72 -14.16 8.80 10.28
CA ARG A 72 -12.88 8.11 10.38
C ARG A 72 -13.06 6.69 9.87
N PHE A 73 -12.22 6.32 8.92
CA PHE A 73 -12.19 4.98 8.35
C PHE A 73 -10.85 4.34 8.70
N GLU A 74 -10.91 3.17 9.31
CA GLU A 74 -9.74 2.34 9.58
C GLU A 74 -9.72 1.22 8.55
N PHE A 75 -8.63 1.14 7.79
CA PHE A 75 -8.39 0.04 6.86
C PHE A 75 -7.51 -0.98 7.57
N LEU A 76 -8.08 -2.17 7.80
CA LEU A 76 -7.37 -3.26 8.44
C LEU A 76 -6.37 -3.89 7.46
N ASP A 77 -5.35 -4.54 8.03
CA ASP A 77 -4.39 -5.30 7.24
C ASP A 77 -5.06 -6.50 6.56
N TYR A 78 -4.71 -6.73 5.29
CA TYR A 78 -5.27 -7.85 4.56
C TYR A 78 -4.72 -9.18 5.08
N THR A 79 -5.63 -10.14 5.18
CA THR A 79 -5.33 -11.56 5.39
C THR A 79 -4.63 -12.16 4.16
N PRO A 80 -3.95 -13.32 4.29
CA PRO A 80 -3.38 -14.02 3.14
C PRO A 80 -4.40 -14.33 2.04
N ASP A 81 -5.62 -14.71 2.41
CA ASP A 81 -6.73 -14.97 1.48
C ASP A 81 -7.14 -13.71 0.72
N GLU A 82 -7.23 -12.57 1.42
CA GLU A 82 -7.54 -11.29 0.78
C GLU A 82 -6.42 -10.83 -0.16
N LEU A 83 -5.15 -10.98 0.23
CA LEU A 83 -4.01 -10.67 -0.63
C LEU A 83 -3.98 -11.54 -1.89
N ALA A 84 -4.32 -12.83 -1.76
CA ALA A 84 -4.47 -13.76 -2.89
C ALA A 84 -5.60 -13.30 -3.82
N ASN A 85 -6.76 -12.96 -3.27
CA ASN A 85 -7.91 -12.48 -4.03
C ASN A 85 -7.62 -11.15 -4.74
N ILE A 86 -6.97 -10.19 -4.08
CA ILE A 86 -6.57 -8.92 -4.71
C ILE A 86 -5.62 -9.17 -5.87
N THR A 87 -4.63 -10.04 -5.69
CA THR A 87 -3.67 -10.42 -6.75
C THR A 87 -4.40 -11.03 -7.94
N LEU A 88 -5.30 -12.00 -7.70
CA LEU A 88 -6.08 -12.66 -8.73
C LEU A 88 -7.01 -11.68 -9.46
N HIS A 89 -7.73 -10.83 -8.73
CA HIS A 89 -8.58 -9.80 -9.29
C HIS A 89 -7.80 -8.83 -10.19
N LYS A 90 -6.59 -8.42 -9.78
CA LYS A 90 -5.72 -7.57 -10.59
C LYS A 90 -5.36 -8.23 -11.92
N MET A 91 -5.06 -9.53 -11.92
CA MET A 91 -4.72 -10.29 -13.12
C MET A 91 -5.94 -10.50 -14.03
N LEU A 92 -7.09 -10.84 -13.47
CA LEU A 92 -8.34 -11.03 -14.21
C LEU A 92 -8.81 -9.73 -14.89
N ARG A 93 -8.61 -8.56 -14.24
CA ARG A 93 -8.89 -7.25 -14.87
C ARG A 93 -8.07 -6.98 -16.12
N GLN A 94 -6.90 -7.61 -16.25
CA GLN A 94 -6.05 -7.52 -17.44
C GLN A 94 -6.42 -8.55 -18.52
N ARG A 95 -7.52 -9.30 -18.32
CA ARG A 95 -8.02 -10.35 -19.23
C ARG A 95 -6.99 -11.47 -19.46
N LEU A 96 -6.22 -11.80 -18.41
CA LEU A 96 -5.27 -12.90 -18.43
C LEU A 96 -6.00 -14.24 -18.25
N SER A 97 -5.53 -15.27 -18.94
CA SER A 97 -5.97 -16.65 -18.75
C SER A 97 -5.17 -17.25 -17.60
N ILE A 98 -5.86 -17.57 -16.51
CA ILE A 98 -5.27 -18.05 -15.26
C ILE A 98 -5.81 -19.47 -14.99
N PRO A 99 -4.95 -20.42 -14.57
CA PRO A 99 -5.39 -21.77 -14.23
C PRO A 99 -6.37 -21.79 -13.06
N TYR A 100 -7.21 -22.82 -13.01
CA TYR A 100 -8.07 -23.08 -11.86
C TYR A 100 -7.25 -23.44 -10.61
N GLY A 101 -7.71 -23.01 -9.44
CA GLY A 101 -7.12 -23.38 -8.15
C GLY A 101 -5.86 -22.61 -7.72
N ILE A 102 -5.47 -21.58 -8.46
CA ILE A 102 -4.30 -20.74 -8.14
C ILE A 102 -4.45 -19.94 -6.84
N GLU A 103 -5.68 -19.62 -6.44
CA GLU A 103 -5.97 -18.94 -5.18
C GLU A 103 -5.31 -19.65 -3.98
N LYS A 104 -5.35 -20.99 -3.96
CA LYS A 104 -4.70 -21.78 -2.92
C LYS A 104 -3.18 -21.61 -2.92
N THR A 105 -2.54 -21.66 -4.10
CA THR A 105 -1.10 -21.47 -4.25
C THR A 105 -0.67 -20.07 -3.78
N LEU A 106 -1.43 -19.03 -4.13
CA LEU A 106 -1.17 -17.66 -3.69
C LEU A 106 -1.37 -17.50 -2.18
N THR A 107 -2.45 -18.05 -1.64
CA THR A 107 -2.78 -18.01 -0.21
C THR A 107 -1.69 -18.68 0.63
N GLU A 108 -1.26 -19.88 0.23
CA GLU A 108 -0.15 -20.58 0.88
C GLU A 108 1.14 -19.75 0.81
N GLY A 109 1.43 -19.14 -0.34
CA GLY A 109 2.57 -18.23 -0.51
C GLY A 109 2.54 -17.04 0.44
N PHE A 110 1.41 -16.32 0.51
CA PHE A 110 1.26 -15.19 1.43
C PHE A 110 1.26 -15.62 2.90
N SER A 111 0.76 -16.80 3.22
CA SER A 111 0.69 -17.32 4.60
C SER A 111 2.07 -17.49 5.24
N VAL A 112 3.09 -17.81 4.44
CA VAL A 112 4.49 -17.97 4.89
C VAL A 112 5.15 -16.62 5.22
N ILE A 113 4.68 -15.51 4.65
CA ILE A 113 5.23 -14.18 4.94
C ILE A 113 4.85 -13.76 6.37
N PRO A 114 5.78 -13.25 7.19
CA PRO A 114 5.44 -12.74 8.53
C PRO A 114 4.32 -11.70 8.51
N SER A 115 3.44 -11.73 9.51
CA SER A 115 2.32 -10.80 9.61
C SER A 115 2.76 -9.33 9.67
N SER A 116 3.90 -9.02 10.27
CA SER A 116 4.49 -7.68 10.30
C SER A 116 4.82 -7.16 8.89
N ILE A 117 5.45 -8.00 8.06
CA ILE A 117 5.79 -7.67 6.67
C ILE A 117 4.51 -7.54 5.83
N ARG A 118 3.51 -8.41 6.08
CA ARG A 118 2.20 -8.29 5.42
C ARG A 118 1.50 -6.98 5.76
N ALA A 119 1.51 -6.57 7.02
CA ALA A 119 0.94 -5.29 7.44
C ALA A 119 1.68 -4.09 6.84
N GLU A 120 3.02 -4.13 6.84
CA GLU A 120 3.85 -3.04 6.33
C GLU A 120 3.70 -2.83 4.82
N HIS A 121 3.69 -3.91 4.04
CA HIS A 121 3.68 -3.82 2.59
C HIS A 121 2.29 -4.00 1.97
N ASN A 122 1.40 -4.75 2.60
CA ASN A 122 -0.03 -4.87 2.31
C ASN A 122 -0.29 -5.00 0.79
N GLY A 123 -1.03 -4.07 0.17
CA GLY A 123 -1.31 -4.09 -1.27
C GLY A 123 -0.08 -4.07 -2.20
N SER A 124 1.07 -3.57 -1.71
CA SER A 124 2.34 -3.64 -2.46
C SER A 124 2.84 -5.07 -2.60
N LEU A 125 2.55 -5.97 -1.64
CA LEU A 125 2.87 -7.40 -1.78
C LEU A 125 2.09 -8.05 -2.91
N CYS A 126 0.84 -7.66 -3.15
CA CYS A 126 0.07 -8.16 -4.30
C CYS A 126 0.74 -7.74 -5.61
N GLN A 127 1.26 -6.51 -5.67
CA GLN A 127 1.97 -6.01 -6.85
C GLN A 127 3.28 -6.77 -7.08
N ASP A 128 4.03 -7.04 -6.03
CA ASP A 128 5.30 -7.75 -6.13
C ASP A 128 5.10 -9.22 -6.46
N MET A 129 4.12 -9.89 -5.83
CA MET A 129 3.70 -11.24 -6.20
C MET A 129 3.33 -11.31 -7.68
N TYR A 130 2.46 -10.42 -8.16
CA TYR A 130 2.08 -10.35 -9.57
C TYR A 130 3.31 -10.20 -10.48
N ARG A 131 4.23 -9.32 -10.12
CA ARG A 131 5.47 -9.08 -10.89
C ARG A 131 6.33 -10.34 -10.97
N GLU A 132 6.52 -11.07 -9.87
CA GLU A 132 7.31 -12.30 -9.89
C GLU A 132 6.67 -13.38 -10.76
N VAL A 133 5.34 -13.48 -10.75
CA VAL A 133 4.60 -14.41 -11.63
C VAL A 133 4.78 -14.03 -13.10
N VAL A 134 4.72 -12.74 -13.43
CA VAL A 134 5.00 -12.23 -14.79
C VAL A 134 6.41 -12.60 -15.23
N VAL A 135 7.42 -12.33 -14.38
CA VAL A 135 8.81 -12.68 -14.69
C VAL A 135 8.99 -14.18 -14.95
N CYS A 136 8.32 -15.03 -14.16
CA CYS A 136 8.37 -16.48 -14.37
C CYS A 136 7.73 -16.88 -15.70
N GLN A 137 6.59 -16.28 -16.05
CA GLN A 137 5.94 -16.52 -17.33
C GLN A 137 6.80 -16.07 -18.51
N GLU A 138 7.39 -14.87 -18.44
CA GLU A 138 8.27 -14.35 -19.48
C GLU A 138 9.50 -15.24 -19.68
N SER A 139 10.06 -15.77 -18.58
CA SER A 139 11.20 -16.70 -18.61
C SER A 139 10.87 -18.03 -19.28
N ARG A 140 9.61 -18.45 -19.24
CA ARG A 140 9.11 -19.68 -19.87
C ARG A 140 8.86 -19.50 -21.37
N LEU A 141 8.47 -18.30 -21.80
CA LEU A 141 8.12 -18.02 -23.20
C LEU A 141 9.35 -17.87 -24.10
N LYS A 142 9.17 -18.20 -25.38
CA LYS A 142 10.17 -17.97 -26.43
C LYS A 142 9.93 -16.62 -27.09
N PHE A 143 10.96 -16.08 -27.75
CA PHE A 143 10.90 -14.79 -28.44
C PHE A 143 9.76 -14.68 -29.49
N ASN A 144 9.35 -15.81 -30.06
CA ASN A 144 8.28 -15.88 -31.08
C ASN A 144 6.91 -16.29 -30.51
N ALA A 145 6.69 -16.14 -29.19
CA ALA A 145 5.41 -16.45 -28.57
C ALA A 145 4.26 -15.61 -29.14
N SER A 146 3.11 -16.22 -29.30
CA SER A 146 1.87 -15.59 -29.74
C SER A 146 1.27 -14.67 -28.67
N ILE A 147 0.34 -13.80 -29.07
CA ILE A 147 -0.40 -12.94 -28.14
C ILE A 147 -1.20 -13.76 -27.11
N ASP A 148 -1.71 -14.93 -27.52
CA ASP A 148 -2.48 -15.80 -26.62
C ASP A 148 -1.57 -16.44 -25.56
N GLU A 149 -0.35 -16.83 -25.94
CA GLU A 149 0.66 -17.32 -25.00
C GLU A 149 1.11 -16.23 -24.02
N LEU A 150 1.28 -14.98 -24.49
CA LEU A 150 1.60 -13.83 -23.65
C LEU A 150 0.52 -13.51 -22.62
N LYS A 151 -0.74 -13.89 -22.88
CA LYS A 151 -1.87 -13.71 -21.96
C LYS A 151 -2.16 -14.94 -21.10
N SER A 152 -1.47 -16.05 -21.32
CA SER A 152 -1.75 -17.33 -20.67
C SER A 152 -0.69 -17.69 -19.64
N TYR A 153 -1.16 -17.91 -18.41
CA TYR A 153 -0.34 -18.28 -17.27
C TYR A 153 -0.57 -19.76 -16.94
N THR A 154 0.46 -20.40 -16.40
CA THR A 154 0.44 -21.80 -15.97
C THR A 154 0.61 -21.89 -14.46
N LYS A 155 0.26 -23.04 -13.86
CA LYS A 155 0.44 -23.26 -12.43
C LYS A 155 1.89 -23.12 -12.00
N GLU A 156 2.81 -23.56 -12.86
CA GLU A 156 4.25 -23.48 -12.63
C GLU A 156 4.74 -22.01 -12.55
N ASP A 157 4.18 -21.11 -13.36
CA ASP A 157 4.52 -19.67 -13.29
C ASP A 157 4.19 -19.09 -11.91
N PHE A 158 3.07 -19.50 -11.33
CA PHE A 158 2.66 -19.09 -9.98
C PHE A 158 3.53 -19.72 -8.89
N GLU A 159 3.78 -21.03 -8.95
CA GLU A 159 4.61 -21.72 -7.97
C GLU A 159 6.04 -21.15 -7.93
N LYS A 160 6.64 -20.89 -9.10
CA LYS A 160 7.94 -20.24 -9.20
C LYS A 160 7.91 -18.78 -8.74
N GLY A 161 6.86 -18.03 -9.09
CA GLY A 161 6.69 -16.64 -8.67
C GLY A 161 6.60 -16.50 -7.15
N VAL A 162 5.80 -17.35 -6.50
CA VAL A 162 5.70 -17.43 -5.03
C VAL A 162 7.07 -17.72 -4.43
N TYR A 163 7.77 -18.74 -4.94
CA TYR A 163 9.09 -19.10 -4.44
C TYR A 163 10.13 -17.97 -4.62
N ALA A 164 10.12 -17.28 -5.76
CA ALA A 164 11.00 -16.15 -6.04
C ALA A 164 10.74 -14.98 -5.07
N MET A 165 9.47 -14.66 -4.83
CA MET A 165 9.07 -13.62 -3.88
C MET A 165 9.51 -13.96 -2.45
N LEU A 166 9.25 -15.18 -1.99
CA LEU A 166 9.65 -15.63 -0.65
C LEU A 166 11.17 -15.54 -0.45
N ASN A 167 11.96 -15.92 -1.45
CA ASN A 167 13.41 -15.79 -1.37
C ASN A 167 13.88 -14.33 -1.30
N LYS A 168 13.19 -13.41 -2.00
CA LYS A 168 13.48 -11.98 -1.93
C LYS A 168 13.20 -11.43 -0.54
N GLU A 169 12.07 -11.78 0.06
CA GLU A 169 11.71 -11.32 1.40
C GLU A 169 12.63 -11.91 2.49
N ILE A 170 12.96 -13.20 2.40
CA ILE A 170 13.95 -13.83 3.31
C ILE A 170 15.33 -13.19 3.16
N SER A 171 15.73 -12.83 1.95
CA SER A 171 17.04 -12.19 1.70
C SER A 171 17.09 -10.76 2.24
N LYS A 172 15.99 -10.00 2.15
CA LYS A 172 15.87 -8.67 2.76
C LYS A 172 15.94 -8.75 4.28
N ASP A 173 15.30 -9.74 4.89
CA ASP A 173 15.34 -9.92 6.35
C ASP A 173 16.76 -10.24 6.85
N ARG A 174 17.49 -11.13 6.16
CA ARG A 174 18.92 -11.38 6.45
C ARG A 174 19.80 -10.13 6.32
N GLY A 175 19.49 -9.24 5.38
CA GLY A 175 20.15 -7.93 5.26
C GLY A 175 19.78 -6.96 6.39
N SER A 176 18.52 -6.97 6.83
CA SER A 176 18.02 -6.17 7.95
C SER A 176 18.71 -6.54 9.27
N PHE A 177 18.98 -7.83 9.52
CA PHE A 177 19.77 -8.28 10.67
C PHE A 177 21.19 -7.71 10.70
N SER A 178 21.83 -7.49 9.55
CA SER A 178 23.15 -6.85 9.48
C SER A 178 23.09 -5.35 9.81
N THR A 179 22.01 -4.67 9.41
CA THR A 179 21.83 -3.23 9.68
C THR A 179 21.37 -2.92 11.11
N HIS A 180 20.66 -3.83 11.78
CA HIS A 180 20.19 -3.64 13.16
C HIS A 180 21.25 -3.93 14.22
N VAL A 181 22.28 -4.73 13.92
CA VAL A 181 23.39 -4.97 14.84
C VAL A 181 24.38 -3.79 14.90
N ASN A 182 24.42 -2.94 13.86
CA ASN A 182 25.35 -1.80 13.79
C ASN A 182 24.79 -0.45 14.29
N ARG A 183 23.60 -0.42 14.93
CA ARG A 183 23.02 0.81 15.52
C ARG A 183 22.96 0.84 17.06
N ARG A 184 23.63 -0.09 17.74
CA ARG A 184 23.82 -0.05 19.21
C ARG A 184 25.29 -0.12 19.60
N VAL A 185 26.13 0.76 19.05
CA VAL A 185 27.32 1.25 19.76
C VAL A 185 27.50 2.71 19.36
N LEU A 186 27.00 3.60 20.22
CA LEU A 186 27.54 4.88 20.68
C LEU A 186 26.43 5.59 21.47
#